data_AF-A0A9Q1AWW0-F1
#
_entry.id   AF-A0A9Q1AWW0-F1
#
_cell.length_a   1.000
_cell.length_b   1.000
_cell.length_c   1.000
_cell.angle_alpha   90.00
_cell.angle_beta   90.00
_cell.angle_gamma   90.00
#
_symmetry.space_group_name_H-M   'P 1'
#
loop_
_entity.id
_entity.type
_entity.pdbx_description
1 polymer ?
#
loop_
_entity_poly.entity_id
_entity_poly.type
_entity_poly.pdbx_seq_one_letter_code
_entity_poly.pdbx_strand_id
1 'polypeptide(L)'
;MIDYLKVSLETLAAVTFNPDTAHPRLLVSADKKGVESTRKPNPVPDNQSRFSISPCLLGSPGFTSGKHYWEVGYGYQRNWAVGVARKSVKRKKELALLPEEGVWQRGLPWVHRREMGSRIIPGKVGLGKIGVLLDYEANKVTFYMGKDVYRVKASFNASVTFDPRTAHPNLVVSEDKKTVTWVQEAQSVPDNPERFSSSPCLLGAPGFTSGKHYWEVDYGDQRLLAAGVARKSVKRKEYLRLTPEEGIWQVGRWWLWREAPESQKKSGKVGILLDYERNRVTFYMDNKVTIANTSFNGEEVFPFCYVGSTVSLHLHP
;
A
#
# COMPACT_ATOMS: atom_id res chain seq x y z
N MET A 1 -12.53 -25.71 30.27
CA MET A 1 -11.59 -24.60 30.55
C MET A 1 -11.14 -24.07 29.19
N ILE A 2 -11.48 -22.82 28.84
CA ILE A 2 -11.13 -22.24 27.52
C ILE A 2 -9.98 -21.27 27.79
N ASP A 3 -8.75 -21.69 27.44
CA ASP A 3 -7.54 -20.89 27.58
C ASP A 3 -7.44 -19.84 26.47
N TYR A 4 -7.16 -18.59 26.83
CA TYR A 4 -7.09 -17.42 25.93
C TYR A 4 -5.68 -16.83 25.83
N LEU A 5 -5.35 -16.27 24.65
CA LEU A 5 -4.01 -16.02 24.10
C LEU A 5 -3.02 -15.43 25.10
N LYS A 6 -1.82 -16.01 25.18
CA LYS A 6 -0.63 -15.35 25.72
C LYS A 6 0.43 -15.34 24.64
N VAL A 7 0.82 -14.14 24.23
CA VAL A 7 1.76 -13.90 23.14
C VAL A 7 2.90 -13.00 23.63
N SER A 8 4.18 -13.37 23.42
CA SER A 8 5.35 -12.64 23.93
C SER A 8 6.39 -12.31 22.85
N LEU A 9 6.94 -11.09 22.83
CA LEU A 9 7.93 -10.63 21.83
C LEU A 9 9.40 -10.80 22.29
N GLU A 10 10.24 -11.42 21.45
CA GLU A 10 11.71 -11.50 21.62
C GLU A 10 12.40 -11.04 20.32
N THR A 11 13.20 -9.96 20.31
CA THR A 11 13.52 -9.25 19.05
C THR A 11 14.87 -8.52 18.98
N LEU A 12 15.43 -8.43 17.76
CA LEU A 12 16.50 -7.46 17.35
C LEU A 12 15.93 -6.11 16.87
N ALA A 13 14.73 -6.10 16.28
CA ALA A 13 13.97 -4.87 16.04
C ALA A 13 13.07 -4.63 17.26
N ALA A 14 13.25 -3.56 18.02
CA ALA A 14 12.53 -3.30 19.27
C ALA A 14 11.00 -3.08 19.09
N VAL A 15 10.28 -4.12 18.66
CA VAL A 15 8.84 -4.10 18.43
C VAL A 15 8.13 -4.31 19.76
N THR A 16 7.15 -3.47 20.03
CA THR A 16 6.25 -3.57 21.18
C THR A 16 4.81 -3.46 20.71
N PHE A 17 3.87 -4.03 21.45
CA PHE A 17 2.44 -3.89 21.19
C PHE A 17 1.98 -2.45 21.44
N ASN A 18 1.15 -1.93 20.53
CA ASN A 18 0.58 -0.59 20.64
C ASN A 18 -0.84 -0.63 21.24
N PRO A 19 -1.02 -0.22 22.52
CA PRO A 19 -2.33 -0.26 23.19
C PRO A 19 -3.40 0.63 22.54
N ASP A 20 -3.00 1.69 21.82
CA ASP A 20 -3.95 2.59 21.16
C ASP A 20 -4.63 1.93 19.96
N THR A 21 -4.01 0.90 19.39
CA THR A 21 -4.57 0.12 18.30
C THR A 21 -5.40 -1.07 18.79
N ALA A 22 -5.17 -1.52 20.02
CA ALA A 22 -5.70 -2.77 20.52
C ALA A 22 -7.22 -2.75 20.63
N HIS A 23 -7.85 -3.78 20.06
CA HIS A 23 -9.28 -4.00 20.25
C HIS A 23 -9.63 -4.05 21.75
N PRO A 24 -10.79 -3.53 22.21
CA PRO A 24 -11.14 -3.48 23.63
C PRO A 24 -11.09 -4.82 24.38
N ARG A 25 -11.18 -5.96 23.68
CA ARG A 25 -11.00 -7.30 24.26
C ARG A 25 -9.54 -7.76 24.37
N LEU A 26 -8.57 -6.92 24.03
CA LEU A 26 -7.15 -7.25 24.11
C LEU A 26 -6.48 -6.35 25.15
N LEU A 27 -5.94 -6.98 26.19
CA LEU A 27 -5.18 -6.33 27.24
C LEU A 27 -3.70 -6.46 26.92
N VAL A 28 -3.03 -5.32 26.73
CA VAL A 28 -1.58 -5.26 26.53
C VAL A 28 -0.90 -5.18 27.90
N SER A 29 0.15 -5.97 28.12
CA SER A 29 0.93 -5.95 29.36
C SER A 29 1.63 -4.60 29.58
N ALA A 30 2.03 -4.32 30.82
CA ALA A 30 2.70 -3.06 31.17
C ALA A 30 4.02 -2.83 30.40
N ASP A 31 4.77 -3.90 30.12
CA ASP A 31 6.00 -3.87 29.33
C ASP A 31 5.76 -3.82 27.81
N LYS A 32 4.49 -3.85 27.38
CA LYS A 32 4.04 -3.88 25.97
C LYS A 32 4.60 -5.05 25.16
N LYS A 33 5.05 -6.13 25.81
CA LYS A 33 5.54 -7.34 25.13
C LYS A 33 4.56 -8.49 25.17
N GLY A 34 3.51 -8.37 25.98
CA GLY A 34 2.45 -9.34 26.17
C GLY A 34 1.10 -8.83 25.70
N VAL A 35 0.27 -9.74 25.19
CA VAL A 35 -1.17 -9.49 25.00
C VAL A 35 -1.99 -10.67 25.51
N GLU A 36 -3.10 -10.35 26.16
CA GLU A 36 -4.11 -11.29 26.64
C GLU A 36 -5.50 -10.92 26.10
N SER A 37 -6.32 -11.93 25.78
CA SER A 37 -7.71 -11.71 25.37
C SER A 37 -8.67 -11.84 26.54
N THR A 38 -9.57 -10.87 26.71
CA THR A 38 -10.56 -10.82 27.79
C THR A 38 -11.95 -11.21 27.30
N ARG A 39 -12.77 -11.81 28.17
CA ARG A 39 -14.15 -12.19 27.84
C ARG A 39 -15.04 -10.99 27.56
N LYS A 40 -14.93 -9.95 28.40
CA LYS A 40 -15.66 -8.70 28.26
C LYS A 40 -14.73 -7.61 27.71
N PRO A 41 -15.24 -6.68 26.89
CA PRO A 41 -14.49 -5.48 26.49
C PRO A 41 -14.00 -4.70 27.72
N ASN A 42 -12.75 -4.27 27.69
CA ASN A 42 -12.18 -3.37 28.68
C ASN A 42 -12.64 -1.93 28.41
N PRO A 43 -12.79 -1.08 29.44
CA PRO A 43 -13.17 0.32 29.29
C PRO A 43 -11.99 1.14 28.76
N VAL A 44 -11.78 1.10 27.44
CA VAL A 44 -10.75 1.89 26.75
C VAL A 44 -11.40 2.90 25.80
N PRO A 45 -10.90 4.15 25.71
CA PRO A 45 -11.45 5.14 24.80
C PRO A 45 -11.33 4.69 23.34
N ASP A 46 -12.41 4.85 22.57
CA ASP A 46 -12.33 4.64 21.13
C ASP A 46 -11.53 5.79 20.48
N ASN A 47 -10.72 5.45 19.48
CA ASN A 47 -9.95 6.40 18.70
C ASN A 47 -9.82 5.91 17.25
N GLN A 48 -9.40 6.77 16.33
CA GLN A 48 -9.32 6.43 14.90
C GLN A 48 -8.37 5.25 14.61
N SER A 49 -7.36 5.03 15.47
CA SER A 49 -6.38 3.96 15.33
C SER A 49 -6.81 2.62 15.92
N ARG A 50 -7.86 2.58 16.76
CA ARG A 50 -8.31 1.37 17.45
C ARG A 50 -9.13 0.45 16.56
N PHE A 51 -8.83 -0.86 16.61
CA PHE A 51 -9.74 -1.87 16.04
C PHE A 51 -11.01 -1.99 16.87
N SER A 52 -12.18 -1.79 16.25
CA SER A 52 -13.46 -1.80 16.96
C SER A 52 -14.25 -3.11 16.79
N ILE A 53 -13.93 -3.89 15.76
CA ILE A 53 -14.66 -5.11 15.39
C ILE A 53 -13.79 -6.36 15.53
N SER A 54 -12.69 -6.43 14.78
CA SER A 54 -11.79 -7.59 14.82
C SER A 54 -10.86 -7.53 16.05
N PRO A 55 -10.65 -8.66 16.78
CA PRO A 55 -9.78 -8.72 17.94
C PRO A 55 -8.30 -8.70 17.51
N CYS A 56 -7.85 -7.56 17.01
CA CYS A 56 -6.51 -7.31 16.50
C CYS A 56 -5.84 -6.16 17.26
N LEU A 57 -4.51 -6.11 17.16
CA LEU A 57 -3.70 -4.95 17.50
C LEU A 57 -2.48 -4.88 16.57
N LEU A 58 -1.81 -3.74 16.53
CA LEU A 58 -0.56 -3.55 15.80
C LEU A 58 0.64 -3.43 16.76
N GLY A 59 1.81 -3.79 16.25
CA GLY A 59 3.09 -3.46 16.86
C GLY A 59 3.53 -2.03 16.54
N SER A 60 4.54 -1.56 17.26
CA SER A 60 5.26 -0.30 17.06
C SER A 60 6.77 -0.53 17.29
N PRO A 61 7.67 0.08 16.49
CA PRO A 61 7.38 1.00 15.39
C PRO A 61 6.83 0.29 14.15
N GLY A 62 6.23 1.05 13.24
CA GLY A 62 5.99 0.61 11.86
C GLY A 62 7.26 0.74 11.02
N PHE A 63 7.33 -0.03 9.93
CA PHE A 63 8.51 -0.07 9.05
C PHE A 63 8.16 0.43 7.65
N THR A 64 9.08 1.17 7.03
CA THR A 64 8.94 1.70 5.65
C THR A 64 10.12 1.37 4.73
N SER A 65 11.11 0.63 5.24
CA SER A 65 12.32 0.19 4.53
C SER A 65 13.07 -0.81 5.40
N GLY A 66 13.99 -1.57 4.81
CA GLY A 66 14.92 -2.47 5.47
C GLY A 66 14.36 -3.87 5.77
N LYS A 67 15.22 -4.67 6.41
CA LYS A 67 14.88 -6.01 6.89
C LYS A 67 14.70 -5.99 8.40
N HIS A 68 13.58 -6.52 8.88
CA HIS A 68 13.21 -6.51 10.29
C HIS A 68 12.77 -7.90 10.73
N TYR A 69 13.28 -8.35 11.86
CA TYR A 69 12.96 -9.65 12.44
C TYR A 69 12.43 -9.51 13.87
N TRP A 70 11.33 -10.20 14.14
CA TRP A 70 10.80 -10.35 15.49
C TRP A 70 10.28 -11.77 15.72
N GLU A 71 10.39 -12.24 16.95
CA GLU A 71 9.81 -13.51 17.37
C GLU A 71 8.61 -13.28 18.25
N VAL A 72 7.63 -14.17 18.09
CA VAL A 72 6.39 -14.14 18.83
C VAL A 72 6.17 -15.51 19.44
N GLY A 73 6.38 -15.62 20.75
CA GLY A 73 6.03 -16.78 21.54
C GLY A 73 4.51 -16.93 21.62
N TYR A 74 4.00 -18.14 21.46
CA TYR A 74 2.59 -18.45 21.67
C TYR A 74 2.44 -19.61 22.65
N GLY A 75 1.49 -19.45 23.58
CA GLY A 75 1.13 -20.49 24.56
C GLY A 75 0.31 -21.64 23.97
N TYR A 76 -0.38 -22.39 24.85
CA TYR A 76 -1.26 -23.54 24.56
C TYR A 76 -2.55 -23.21 23.76
N GLN A 77 -2.46 -22.35 22.75
CA GLN A 77 -3.56 -21.54 22.25
C GLN A 77 -4.02 -21.99 20.87
N ARG A 78 -5.34 -22.09 20.70
CA ARG A 78 -5.94 -22.62 19.47
C ARG A 78 -6.31 -21.57 18.41
N ASN A 79 -6.23 -20.27 18.71
CA ASN A 79 -6.79 -19.23 17.83
C ASN A 79 -5.99 -17.93 17.75
N TRP A 80 -4.85 -17.99 17.07
CA TRP A 80 -3.94 -16.85 16.95
C TRP A 80 -3.46 -16.70 15.50
N ALA A 81 -3.08 -15.48 15.15
CA ALA A 81 -2.39 -15.16 13.90
C ALA A 81 -1.40 -14.03 14.17
N VAL A 82 -0.23 -14.12 13.57
CA VAL A 82 0.85 -13.13 13.68
C VAL A 82 1.35 -12.80 12.29
N GLY A 83 1.72 -11.55 12.04
CA GLY A 83 2.35 -11.16 10.80
C GLY A 83 2.45 -9.66 10.62
N VAL A 84 2.35 -9.20 9.38
CA VAL A 84 2.51 -7.81 8.95
C VAL A 84 1.20 -7.31 8.37
N ALA A 85 0.84 -6.07 8.71
CA ALA A 85 -0.30 -5.39 8.13
C ALA A 85 0.12 -4.00 7.66
N ARG A 86 -0.45 -3.51 6.55
CA ARG A 86 -0.30 -2.12 6.12
C ARG A 86 -0.92 -1.19 7.18
N LYS A 87 -0.35 0.01 7.37
CA LYS A 87 -0.92 1.02 8.29
C LYS A 87 -2.39 1.35 7.95
N SER A 88 -2.74 1.28 6.66
CA SER A 88 -4.04 1.66 6.09
C SER A 88 -5.15 0.62 6.24
N VAL A 89 -4.89 -0.55 6.85
CA VAL A 89 -5.92 -1.56 7.06
C VAL A 89 -7.13 -0.99 7.80
N LYS A 90 -8.32 -1.43 7.42
CA LYS A 90 -9.57 -0.89 7.92
C LYS A 90 -9.82 -1.39 9.33
N ARG A 91 -9.98 -0.48 10.29
CA ARG A 91 -10.03 -0.81 11.73
C ARG A 91 -11.44 -0.75 12.34
N LYS A 92 -12.37 -0.11 11.64
CA LYS A 92 -13.77 0.11 12.08
C LYS A 92 -14.78 -0.85 11.44
N LYS A 93 -14.31 -1.83 10.69
CA LYS A 93 -15.10 -2.93 10.11
C LYS A 93 -14.37 -4.25 10.32
N GLU A 94 -14.99 -5.35 9.93
CA GLU A 94 -14.33 -6.66 9.94
C GLU A 94 -13.07 -6.64 9.06
N LEU A 95 -11.95 -7.06 9.64
CA LEU A 95 -10.66 -7.14 8.98
C LEU A 95 -10.53 -8.47 8.24
N ALA A 96 -10.44 -8.39 6.91
CA ALA A 96 -10.05 -9.53 6.10
C ALA A 96 -8.56 -9.82 6.28
N LEU A 97 -8.22 -11.07 6.62
CA LEU A 97 -6.85 -11.53 6.86
C LEU A 97 -6.20 -12.03 5.57
N LEU A 98 -6.25 -11.19 4.53
CA LEU A 98 -5.86 -11.52 3.17
C LEU A 98 -4.74 -10.59 2.67
N PRO A 99 -3.78 -11.11 1.87
CA PRO A 99 -2.73 -10.29 1.24
C PRO A 99 -3.27 -9.10 0.43
N GLU A 100 -4.38 -9.29 -0.29
CA GLU A 100 -5.02 -8.27 -1.13
C GLU A 100 -5.56 -7.10 -0.30
N GLU A 101 -5.92 -7.38 0.95
CA GLU A 101 -6.41 -6.41 1.94
C GLU A 101 -5.27 -5.81 2.79
N GLY A 102 -4.02 -6.12 2.42
CA GLY A 102 -2.81 -5.58 3.05
C GLY A 102 -2.45 -6.27 4.35
N VAL A 103 -2.83 -7.54 4.54
CA VAL A 103 -2.52 -8.35 5.72
C VAL A 103 -1.80 -9.64 5.30
N TRP A 104 -0.56 -9.82 5.73
CA TRP A 104 0.21 -11.04 5.55
C TRP A 104 0.41 -11.69 6.92
N GLN A 105 -0.25 -12.82 7.15
CA GLN A 105 -0.25 -13.46 8.46
C GLN A 105 -0.08 -14.97 8.37
N ARG A 106 0.37 -15.56 9.48
CA ARG A 106 0.37 -16.99 9.69
C ARG A 106 -0.11 -17.31 11.10
N GLY A 107 -0.80 -18.44 11.23
CA GLY A 107 -1.32 -18.98 12.49
C GLY A 107 -2.55 -19.85 12.26
N LEU A 108 -3.34 -20.03 13.31
CA LEU A 108 -4.62 -20.75 13.31
C LEU A 108 -5.78 -19.80 13.65
N PRO A 109 -6.07 -18.74 12.86
CA PRO A 109 -7.20 -17.86 13.17
C PRO A 109 -8.54 -18.59 12.99
N TRP A 110 -9.49 -18.37 13.92
CA TRP A 110 -10.85 -18.94 13.87
C TRP A 110 -11.53 -18.78 12.49
N VAL A 111 -11.27 -17.66 11.81
CA VAL A 111 -11.92 -17.25 10.56
C VAL A 111 -11.60 -18.19 9.39
N HIS A 112 -10.44 -18.86 9.37
CA HIS A 112 -10.01 -19.75 8.28
C HIS A 112 -10.31 -21.25 8.55
N ARG A 113 -11.04 -21.59 9.61
CA ARG A 113 -11.31 -23.00 9.97
C ARG A 113 -12.22 -23.74 8.96
N ARG A 114 -12.90 -23.04 8.05
CA ARG A 114 -13.81 -23.68 7.06
C ARG A 114 -13.12 -24.23 5.81
N GLU A 115 -11.91 -23.79 5.48
CA GLU A 115 -11.27 -24.14 4.19
C GLU A 115 -10.15 -25.17 4.31
N MET A 116 -9.49 -25.28 5.46
CA MET A 116 -8.47 -26.31 5.68
C MET A 116 -9.09 -27.54 6.34
N GLY A 117 -9.49 -28.52 5.51
CA GLY A 117 -9.92 -29.86 5.92
C GLY A 117 -8.80 -30.72 6.54
N SER A 118 -7.94 -30.15 7.40
CA SER A 118 -6.86 -30.89 8.05
C SER A 118 -7.34 -31.54 9.35
N ARG A 119 -7.31 -32.88 9.35
CA ARG A 119 -7.48 -33.74 10.53
C ARG A 119 -6.52 -33.30 11.64
N ILE A 120 -7.09 -33.02 12.80
CA ILE A 120 -6.39 -32.72 14.04
C ILE A 120 -5.69 -34.01 14.52
N ILE A 121 -4.39 -33.95 14.87
CA ILE A 121 -3.74 -34.96 15.71
C ILE A 121 -3.80 -34.44 17.16
N PRO A 122 -4.63 -35.02 18.04
CA PRO A 122 -4.64 -34.67 19.46
C PRO A 122 -3.34 -35.17 20.11
N GLY A 123 -2.63 -34.31 20.86
CA GLY A 123 -1.61 -34.78 21.80
C GLY A 123 -0.20 -34.17 21.73
N LYS A 124 0.11 -33.26 20.81
CA LYS A 124 1.36 -32.49 20.84
C LYS A 124 1.09 -31.01 20.55
N VAL A 125 0.73 -30.25 21.59
CA VAL A 125 0.67 -28.77 21.51
C VAL A 125 1.62 -28.22 22.56
N GLY A 126 2.85 -27.92 22.15
CA GLY A 126 3.88 -27.32 22.98
C GLY A 126 3.90 -25.79 22.86
N LEU A 127 4.55 -25.14 23.83
CA LEU A 127 5.02 -23.76 23.72
C LEU A 127 5.82 -23.61 22.41
N GLY A 128 5.47 -22.64 21.59
CA GLY A 128 6.13 -22.42 20.30
C GLY A 128 6.47 -20.96 20.08
N LYS A 129 7.34 -20.70 19.11
CA LYS A 129 7.68 -19.36 18.65
C LYS A 129 7.46 -19.29 17.15
N ILE A 130 6.91 -18.19 16.68
CA ILE A 130 6.90 -17.83 15.27
C ILE A 130 7.85 -16.65 15.06
N GLY A 131 8.89 -16.86 14.26
CA GLY A 131 9.75 -15.80 13.76
C GLY A 131 9.11 -15.15 12.53
N VAL A 132 9.12 -13.83 12.47
CA VAL A 132 8.64 -13.07 11.30
C VAL A 132 9.77 -12.20 10.79
N LEU A 133 10.16 -12.43 9.55
CA LEU A 133 11.12 -11.60 8.80
C LEU A 133 10.36 -10.80 7.75
N LEU A 134 10.33 -9.48 7.93
CA LEU A 134 9.94 -8.51 6.92
C LEU A 134 11.17 -8.13 6.10
N ASP A 135 11.12 -8.33 4.78
CA ASP A 135 12.09 -7.80 3.82
C ASP A 135 11.36 -6.80 2.93
N TYR A 136 11.44 -5.51 3.29
CA TYR A 136 10.61 -4.47 2.70
C TYR A 136 10.96 -4.25 1.22
N GLU A 137 12.25 -4.11 0.91
CA GLU A 137 12.75 -3.92 -0.45
C GLU A 137 12.49 -5.14 -1.34
N ALA A 138 12.58 -6.35 -0.79
CA ALA A 138 12.26 -7.57 -1.54
C ALA A 138 10.76 -7.87 -1.59
N ASN A 139 9.90 -7.01 -1.03
CA ASN A 139 8.44 -7.17 -1.03
C ASN A 139 8.06 -8.59 -0.53
N LYS A 140 8.60 -8.99 0.62
CA LYS A 140 8.50 -10.38 1.10
C LYS A 140 8.35 -10.45 2.61
N VAL A 141 7.47 -11.33 3.08
CA VAL A 141 7.38 -11.74 4.48
C VAL A 141 7.74 -13.22 4.58
N THR A 142 8.64 -13.57 5.50
CA THR A 142 8.99 -14.96 5.80
C THR A 142 8.62 -15.30 7.23
N PHE A 143 7.94 -16.42 7.42
CA PHE A 143 7.54 -16.95 8.72
C PHE A 143 8.35 -18.21 9.03
N TYR A 144 8.92 -18.26 10.22
CA TYR A 144 9.70 -19.38 10.75
C TYR A 144 8.93 -20.02 11.89
N MET A 145 8.56 -21.30 11.75
CA MET A 145 7.86 -22.07 12.79
C MET A 145 8.60 -23.39 13.02
N GLY A 146 9.50 -23.41 14.00
CA GLY A 146 10.39 -24.56 14.20
C GLY A 146 11.29 -24.77 12.98
N LYS A 147 11.13 -25.93 12.31
CA LYS A 147 11.88 -26.24 11.07
C LYS A 147 11.17 -25.76 9.81
N ASP A 148 9.90 -25.37 9.91
CA ASP A 148 9.11 -24.96 8.76
C ASP A 148 9.36 -23.50 8.42
N VAL A 149 9.51 -23.21 7.13
CA VAL A 149 9.70 -21.85 6.61
C VAL A 149 8.64 -21.57 5.55
N TYR A 150 7.81 -20.57 5.81
CA TYR A 150 6.76 -20.14 4.89
C TYR A 150 7.08 -18.75 4.35
N ARG A 151 7.09 -18.59 3.02
CA ARG A 151 7.42 -17.34 2.35
C ARG A 151 6.21 -16.82 1.61
N VAL A 152 5.91 -15.53 1.80
CA VAL A 152 4.81 -14.84 1.12
C VAL A 152 5.38 -13.64 0.38
N LYS A 153 5.05 -13.53 -0.91
CA LYS A 153 5.28 -12.31 -1.66
C LYS A 153 4.27 -11.28 -1.16
N ALA A 154 4.78 -10.17 -0.65
CA ALA A 154 4.00 -9.03 -0.26
C ALA A 154 4.07 -7.96 -1.33
N SER A 155 3.09 -7.07 -1.36
CA SER A 155 3.20 -5.80 -2.07
C SER A 155 3.07 -4.77 -0.97
N PHE A 156 4.17 -4.16 -0.53
CA PHE A 156 4.11 -3.08 0.47
C PHE A 156 3.91 -1.73 -0.22
N ASN A 157 4.34 -1.62 -1.48
CA ASN A 157 4.08 -0.47 -2.33
C ASN A 157 2.60 -0.37 -2.69
N ALA A 158 2.13 0.83 -3.01
CA ALA A 158 0.78 0.98 -3.50
C ALA A 158 0.67 0.21 -4.82
N SER A 159 -0.26 -0.74 -4.92
CA SER A 159 -0.55 -1.40 -6.19
C SER A 159 -1.31 -0.41 -7.07
N VAL A 160 -0.57 0.53 -7.64
CA VAL A 160 -1.11 1.55 -8.52
C VAL A 160 -1.39 0.90 -9.87
N THR A 161 -2.57 1.18 -10.41
CA THR A 161 -3.00 0.77 -11.75
C THR A 161 -3.55 1.99 -12.48
N PHE A 162 -3.52 2.02 -13.79
CA PHE A 162 -4.21 3.05 -14.57
C PHE A 162 -5.73 2.80 -14.57
N ASP A 163 -6.54 3.86 -14.45
CA ASP A 163 -8.01 3.75 -14.51
C ASP A 163 -8.52 4.12 -15.92
N PRO A 164 -8.96 3.15 -16.74
CA PRO A 164 -9.45 3.39 -18.10
C PRO A 164 -10.67 4.32 -18.17
N ARG A 165 -11.43 4.46 -17.09
CA ARG A 165 -12.59 5.36 -17.04
C ARG A 165 -12.18 6.82 -17.08
N THR A 166 -10.99 7.11 -16.55
CA THR A 166 -10.42 8.47 -16.51
C THR A 166 -9.62 8.81 -17.76
N ALA A 167 -9.11 7.81 -18.47
CA ALA A 167 -8.19 7.98 -19.57
C ALA A 167 -8.78 8.78 -20.74
N HIS A 168 -8.00 9.73 -21.26
CA HIS A 168 -8.35 10.43 -22.49
C HIS A 168 -8.61 9.46 -23.66
N PRO A 169 -9.54 9.74 -24.60
CA PRO A 169 -9.88 8.80 -25.69
C PRO A 169 -8.69 8.30 -26.53
N ASN A 170 -7.64 9.10 -26.67
CA ASN A 170 -6.39 8.71 -27.33
C ASN A 170 -5.45 7.86 -26.46
N LEU A 171 -5.82 7.48 -25.24
CA LEU A 171 -4.98 6.68 -24.33
C LEU A 171 -5.58 5.29 -24.14
N VAL A 172 -4.88 4.28 -24.63
CA VAL A 172 -5.23 2.86 -24.47
C VAL A 172 -4.54 2.35 -23.22
N VAL A 173 -5.33 1.90 -22.25
CA VAL A 173 -4.83 1.22 -21.06
C VAL A 173 -4.82 -0.29 -21.32
N SER A 174 -3.71 -0.96 -21.02
CA SER A 174 -3.57 -2.41 -21.16
C SER A 174 -4.53 -3.18 -20.25
N GLU A 175 -4.78 -4.45 -20.57
CA GLU A 175 -5.69 -5.31 -19.80
C GLU A 175 -5.27 -5.46 -18.32
N ASP A 176 -3.97 -5.56 -18.06
CA ASP A 176 -3.39 -5.60 -16.71
C ASP A 176 -3.41 -4.24 -15.98
N LYS A 177 -3.82 -3.17 -16.68
CA LYS A 177 -3.86 -1.78 -16.20
C LYS A 177 -2.51 -1.25 -15.74
N LYS A 178 -1.41 -1.80 -16.24
CA LYS A 178 -0.04 -1.36 -15.92
C LYS A 178 0.60 -0.55 -17.01
N THR A 179 0.09 -0.60 -18.23
CA THR A 179 0.62 0.14 -19.37
C THR A 179 -0.45 1.08 -19.91
N VAL A 180 -0.05 2.29 -20.28
CA VAL A 180 -0.87 3.22 -21.05
C VAL A 180 -0.10 3.65 -22.28
N THR A 181 -0.75 3.60 -23.44
CA THR A 181 -0.15 3.97 -24.72
C THR A 181 -1.01 4.98 -25.43
N TRP A 182 -0.39 6.02 -25.98
CA TRP A 182 -1.08 6.96 -26.84
C TRP A 182 -1.31 6.38 -28.23
N VAL A 183 -2.49 6.62 -28.80
CA VAL A 183 -2.87 6.24 -30.16
C VAL A 183 -3.39 7.44 -30.95
N GLN A 184 -3.16 7.43 -32.25
CA GLN A 184 -3.52 8.55 -33.14
C GLN A 184 -5.04 8.69 -33.32
N GLU A 185 -5.72 7.57 -33.51
CA GLU A 185 -7.18 7.54 -33.62
C GLU A 185 -7.80 7.42 -32.24
N ALA A 186 -8.70 8.36 -31.91
CA ALA A 186 -9.41 8.34 -30.65
C ALA A 186 -10.29 7.10 -30.55
N GLN A 187 -10.24 6.42 -29.40
CA GLN A 187 -11.13 5.29 -29.13
C GLN A 187 -12.57 5.75 -29.00
N SER A 188 -13.51 4.92 -29.46
CA SER A 188 -14.94 5.13 -29.24
C SER A 188 -15.31 4.73 -27.80
N VAL A 189 -15.10 5.65 -26.86
CA VAL A 189 -15.37 5.45 -25.43
C VAL A 189 -16.36 6.48 -24.88
N PRO A 190 -17.22 6.14 -23.90
CA PRO A 190 -18.20 7.08 -23.37
C PRO A 190 -17.55 8.26 -22.65
N ASP A 191 -18.05 9.47 -22.92
CA ASP A 191 -17.65 10.70 -22.23
C ASP A 191 -18.32 10.82 -20.85
N ASN A 192 -17.82 10.05 -19.89
CA ASN A 192 -18.26 10.11 -18.49
C ASN A 192 -17.61 11.29 -17.75
N PRO A 193 -18.20 11.78 -16.62
CA PRO A 193 -17.64 12.90 -15.86
C PRO A 193 -16.19 12.69 -15.40
N GLU A 194 -15.79 11.44 -15.16
CA GLU A 194 -14.45 11.10 -14.69
C GLU A 194 -13.38 11.14 -15.79
N ARG A 195 -13.76 11.16 -17.07
CA ARG A 195 -12.84 11.11 -18.20
C ARG A 195 -12.21 12.46 -18.52
N PHE A 196 -10.89 12.48 -18.73
CA PHE A 196 -10.24 13.63 -19.38
C PHE A 196 -10.64 13.70 -20.85
N SER A 197 -11.19 14.82 -21.31
CA SER A 197 -11.60 14.98 -22.72
C SER A 197 -10.79 16.04 -23.49
N SER A 198 -10.05 16.90 -22.78
CA SER A 198 -9.31 18.01 -23.40
C SER A 198 -7.78 17.83 -23.38
N SER A 199 -7.22 17.22 -22.34
CA SER A 199 -5.79 16.96 -22.22
C SER A 199 -5.52 15.45 -22.19
N PRO A 200 -4.42 14.96 -22.81
CA PRO A 200 -4.10 13.54 -22.86
C PRO A 200 -3.55 13.05 -21.51
N CYS A 201 -4.46 13.01 -20.53
CA CYS A 201 -4.19 12.64 -19.16
C CYS A 201 -5.00 11.42 -18.74
N LEU A 202 -4.59 10.79 -17.64
CA LEU A 202 -5.35 9.79 -16.92
C LEU A 202 -4.97 9.79 -15.44
N LEU A 203 -5.86 9.25 -14.61
CA LEU A 203 -5.59 8.95 -13.21
C LEU A 203 -5.28 7.47 -13.03
N GLY A 204 -4.51 7.17 -12.00
CA GLY A 204 -4.38 5.83 -11.46
C GLY A 204 -5.34 5.56 -10.29
N ALA A 205 -5.41 4.31 -9.89
CA ALA A 205 -6.13 3.81 -8.73
C ALA A 205 -5.18 2.97 -7.85
N PRO A 206 -5.38 2.93 -6.51
CA PRO A 206 -6.44 3.61 -5.78
C PRO A 206 -6.17 5.11 -5.57
N GLY A 207 -7.20 5.85 -5.15
CA GLY A 207 -7.02 7.16 -4.54
C GLY A 207 -6.56 7.05 -3.08
N PHE A 208 -5.84 8.05 -2.59
CA PHE A 208 -5.24 8.07 -1.27
C PHE A 208 -5.78 9.23 -0.44
N THR A 209 -6.15 8.95 0.81
CA THR A 209 -6.61 9.95 1.79
C THR A 209 -5.79 9.92 3.09
N SER A 210 -4.73 9.11 3.14
CA SER A 210 -3.84 8.96 4.30
C SER A 210 -2.64 8.10 3.94
N GLY A 211 -1.56 8.19 4.72
CA GLY A 211 -0.40 7.31 4.64
C GLY A 211 0.68 7.79 3.68
N LYS A 212 1.75 6.99 3.62
CA LYS A 212 2.84 7.14 2.66
C LYS A 212 2.72 6.08 1.58
N HIS A 213 2.85 6.48 0.33
CA HIS A 213 2.70 5.59 -0.83
C HIS A 213 3.81 5.85 -1.82
N TYR A 214 4.35 4.78 -2.39
CA TYR A 214 5.37 4.84 -3.41
C TYR A 214 4.95 4.02 -4.63
N TRP A 215 5.20 4.57 -5.81
CA TRP A 215 5.12 3.87 -7.09
C TRP A 215 6.14 4.45 -8.06
N GLU A 216 6.50 3.67 -9.08
CA GLU A 216 7.39 4.11 -10.15
C GLU A 216 6.67 4.04 -11.50
N VAL A 217 6.92 5.04 -12.35
CA VAL A 217 6.47 5.07 -13.73
C VAL A 217 7.68 5.01 -14.63
N ASP A 218 7.79 3.92 -15.38
CA ASP A 218 8.76 3.75 -16.46
C ASP A 218 8.28 4.50 -17.69
N TYR A 219 9.19 5.26 -18.29
CA TYR A 219 8.94 5.96 -19.53
C TYR A 219 9.98 5.62 -20.60
N GLY A 220 10.89 4.68 -20.35
CA GLY A 220 11.99 4.39 -21.26
C GLY A 220 12.74 5.67 -21.62
N ASP A 221 12.97 5.90 -22.91
CA ASP A 221 13.65 7.07 -23.45
C ASP A 221 12.70 8.18 -23.93
N GLN A 222 11.41 8.07 -23.60
CA GLN A 222 10.34 8.85 -24.19
C GLN A 222 10.24 10.27 -23.59
N ARG A 223 9.59 11.19 -24.33
CA ARG A 223 9.36 12.60 -23.95
C ARG A 223 7.86 12.91 -23.92
N LEU A 224 7.48 14.18 -23.77
CA LEU A 224 6.08 14.61 -23.75
C LEU A 224 5.24 13.89 -22.68
N LEU A 225 5.84 13.61 -21.53
CA LEU A 225 5.20 12.90 -20.44
C LEU A 225 5.39 13.62 -19.11
N ALA A 226 4.44 13.41 -18.21
CA ALA A 226 4.55 13.81 -16.81
C ALA A 226 3.96 12.72 -15.93
N ALA A 227 4.54 12.53 -14.75
CA ALA A 227 4.00 11.64 -13.74
C ALA A 227 3.98 12.33 -12.37
N GLY A 228 2.94 12.08 -11.59
CA GLY A 228 2.82 12.63 -10.25
C GLY A 228 1.48 12.33 -9.60
N VAL A 229 0.89 13.34 -8.94
CA VAL A 229 -0.41 13.23 -8.29
C VAL A 229 -1.34 14.36 -8.67
N ALA A 230 -2.64 14.08 -8.65
CA ALA A 230 -3.68 15.08 -8.82
C ALA A 230 -4.76 14.91 -7.74
N ARG A 231 -5.41 16.01 -7.33
CA ARG A 231 -6.59 15.94 -6.45
C ARG A 231 -7.79 15.34 -7.19
N LYS A 232 -8.73 14.78 -6.45
CA LYS A 232 -10.01 14.28 -6.98
C LYS A 232 -10.76 15.31 -7.83
N SER A 233 -10.72 16.57 -7.38
CA SER A 233 -11.37 17.74 -7.99
C SER A 233 -10.69 18.30 -9.23
N VAL A 234 -9.57 17.70 -9.68
CA VAL A 234 -8.89 18.14 -10.90
C VAL A 234 -9.86 18.23 -12.07
N LYS A 235 -9.78 19.34 -12.81
CA LYS A 235 -10.63 19.61 -13.96
C LYS A 235 -10.32 18.62 -15.08
N ARG A 236 -11.37 18.07 -15.71
CA ARG A 236 -11.23 16.98 -16.71
C ARG A 236 -11.72 17.36 -18.11
N LYS A 237 -12.53 18.41 -18.20
CA LYS A 237 -13.21 18.81 -19.44
C LYS A 237 -12.63 20.05 -20.10
N GLU A 238 -11.55 20.59 -19.54
CA GLU A 238 -10.84 21.76 -20.03
C GLU A 238 -9.33 21.49 -20.10
N TYR A 239 -8.61 22.35 -20.80
CA TYR A 239 -7.18 22.23 -20.96
C TYR A 239 -6.45 22.45 -19.63
N LEU A 240 -5.53 21.55 -19.30
CA LEU A 240 -4.73 21.60 -18.08
C LEU A 240 -3.33 22.15 -18.34
N ARG A 241 -2.87 23.02 -17.45
CA ARG A 241 -1.49 23.57 -17.41
C ARG A 241 -0.54 22.72 -16.55
N LEU A 242 -1.06 21.72 -15.84
CA LEU A 242 -0.30 20.79 -15.00
C LEU A 242 0.41 21.47 -13.82
N THR A 243 -0.26 22.44 -13.20
CA THR A 243 0.29 23.23 -12.09
C THR A 243 -0.35 22.92 -10.74
N PRO A 244 0.33 23.24 -9.62
CA PRO A 244 -0.21 23.08 -8.28
C PRO A 244 -1.55 23.82 -8.05
N GLU A 245 -1.76 24.96 -8.70
CA GLU A 245 -3.01 25.75 -8.60
C GLU A 245 -4.21 24.99 -9.19
N GLU A 246 -3.97 24.13 -10.17
CA GLU A 246 -4.97 23.21 -10.75
C GLU A 246 -5.10 21.90 -9.95
N GLY A 247 -4.39 21.79 -8.82
CA GLY A 247 -4.38 20.61 -7.97
C GLY A 247 -3.51 19.46 -8.52
N ILE A 248 -2.51 19.77 -9.34
CA ILE A 248 -1.61 18.80 -9.97
C ILE A 248 -0.17 19.05 -9.53
N TRP A 249 0.50 18.02 -9.03
CA TRP A 249 1.93 18.04 -8.74
C TRP A 249 2.61 16.94 -9.53
N GLN A 250 3.48 17.31 -10.48
CA GLN A 250 4.13 16.37 -11.39
C GLN A 250 5.59 16.73 -11.65
N VAL A 251 6.34 15.73 -12.10
CA VAL A 251 7.62 15.92 -12.78
C VAL A 251 7.57 15.21 -14.13
N GLY A 252 8.32 15.71 -15.10
CA GLY A 252 8.39 15.09 -16.41
C GLY A 252 9.09 15.94 -17.43
N ARG A 253 8.91 15.57 -18.69
CA ARG A 253 9.45 16.26 -19.87
C ARG A 253 8.32 16.64 -20.84
N TRP A 254 7.16 16.99 -20.29
CA TRP A 254 5.92 17.22 -21.05
C TRP A 254 5.98 18.44 -21.97
N TRP A 255 6.88 19.38 -21.72
CA TRP A 255 7.11 20.58 -22.55
C TRP A 255 8.17 20.39 -23.66
N LEU A 256 8.86 19.24 -23.72
CA LEU A 256 9.92 18.98 -24.70
C LEU A 256 9.35 18.33 -25.96
N TRP A 257 9.06 19.16 -26.97
CA TRP A 257 8.51 18.75 -28.27
C TRP A 257 9.54 18.21 -29.27
N ARG A 258 10.84 18.46 -29.05
CA ARG A 258 11.90 18.00 -29.98
C ARG A 258 12.38 16.61 -29.63
N GLU A 259 12.63 15.80 -30.65
CA GLU A 259 13.45 14.59 -30.52
C GLU A 259 14.84 14.97 -30.02
N ALA A 260 15.39 14.21 -29.06
CA ALA A 260 16.77 14.43 -28.68
C ALA A 260 17.72 13.61 -29.55
N PRO A 261 18.98 14.04 -29.66
CA PRO A 261 20.03 13.24 -30.26
C PRO A 261 20.08 11.84 -29.66
N GLU A 262 20.38 10.84 -30.49
CA GLU A 262 20.50 9.42 -30.11
C GLU A 262 21.40 9.23 -28.87
N SER A 263 22.44 10.05 -28.73
CA SER A 263 23.38 10.06 -27.61
C SER A 263 22.79 10.45 -26.25
N GLN A 264 21.55 10.95 -26.22
CA GLN A 264 20.82 11.35 -25.00
C GLN A 264 19.62 10.44 -24.69
N LYS A 265 19.38 9.38 -25.48
CA LYS A 265 18.39 8.35 -25.15
C LYS A 265 18.89 7.51 -23.99
N LYS A 266 18.33 7.73 -22.80
CA LYS A 266 18.53 6.88 -21.63
C LYS A 266 17.16 6.44 -21.16
N SER A 267 17.02 5.15 -20.88
CA SER A 267 15.82 4.67 -20.19
C SER A 267 15.73 5.33 -18.83
N GLY A 268 14.55 5.79 -18.48
CA GLY A 268 14.30 6.56 -17.29
C GLY A 268 13.00 6.16 -16.62
N LYS A 269 12.95 6.45 -15.32
CA LYS A 269 11.79 6.20 -14.48
C LYS A 269 11.57 7.38 -13.55
N VAL A 270 10.30 7.64 -13.23
CA VAL A 270 9.92 8.58 -12.18
C VAL A 270 9.47 7.78 -10.96
N GLY A 271 10.21 7.90 -9.86
CA GLY A 271 9.74 7.45 -8.55
C GLY A 271 8.92 8.54 -7.88
N ILE A 272 7.75 8.20 -7.35
CA ILE A 272 6.83 9.15 -6.72
C ILE A 272 6.53 8.66 -5.30
N LEU A 273 6.94 9.44 -4.30
CA LEU A 273 6.63 9.22 -2.89
C LEU A 273 5.62 10.25 -2.42
N LEU A 274 4.39 9.81 -2.21
CA LEU A 274 3.33 10.59 -1.56
C LEU A 274 3.45 10.45 -0.03
N ASP A 275 3.47 11.56 0.69
CA ASP A 275 3.40 11.64 2.16
C ASP A 275 2.17 12.49 2.52
N TYR A 276 1.01 11.82 2.62
CA TYR A 276 -0.29 12.51 2.71
C TYR A 276 -0.40 13.35 3.99
N GLU A 277 -0.02 12.78 5.15
CA GLU A 277 -0.09 13.46 6.44
C GLU A 277 0.81 14.72 6.51
N ARG A 278 1.87 14.77 5.69
CA ARG A 278 2.77 15.93 5.61
C ARG A 278 2.46 16.86 4.44
N ASN A 279 1.38 16.63 3.69
CA ASN A 279 1.06 17.34 2.44
C ASN A 279 2.31 17.51 1.56
N ARG A 280 2.94 16.40 1.21
CA ARG A 280 4.21 16.43 0.49
C ARG A 280 4.30 15.33 -0.54
N VAL A 281 4.92 15.64 -1.68
CA VAL A 281 5.27 14.66 -2.70
C VAL A 281 6.76 14.82 -3.01
N THR A 282 7.47 13.70 -3.01
CA THR A 282 8.88 13.65 -3.41
C THR A 282 8.99 12.89 -4.73
N PHE A 283 9.69 13.49 -5.69
CA PHE A 283 9.94 12.93 -7.01
C PHE A 283 11.40 12.54 -7.15
N TYR A 284 11.64 11.36 -7.71
CA TYR A 284 12.95 10.83 -8.05
C TYR A 284 13.03 10.67 -9.57
N MET A 285 13.81 11.50 -10.25
CA MET A 285 13.96 11.46 -11.71
C MET A 285 15.37 11.92 -12.09
N ASP A 286 16.03 11.20 -13.01
CA ASP A 286 17.36 11.55 -13.53
C ASP A 286 18.43 11.82 -12.44
N ASN A 287 18.48 10.98 -11.40
CA ASN A 287 19.34 11.13 -10.21
C ASN A 287 19.13 12.44 -9.42
N LYS A 288 18.03 13.15 -9.67
CA LYS A 288 17.62 14.33 -8.91
C LYS A 288 16.42 14.02 -8.04
N VAL A 289 16.39 14.64 -6.87
CA VAL A 289 15.26 14.58 -5.94
C VAL A 289 14.60 15.94 -5.92
N THR A 290 13.31 15.99 -6.24
CA THR A 290 12.49 17.21 -6.17
C THR A 290 11.43 17.02 -5.11
N ILE A 291 11.29 17.96 -4.19
CA ILE A 291 10.27 17.92 -3.14
C ILE A 291 9.26 19.02 -3.42
N ALA A 292 7.99 18.64 -3.58
CA ALA A 292 6.88 19.56 -3.67
C ALA A 292 6.12 19.55 -2.34
N ASN A 293 6.06 20.71 -1.68
CA ASN A 293 5.06 20.95 -0.65
C ASN A 293 3.71 21.15 -1.34
N THR A 294 2.69 20.50 -0.81
CA THR A 294 1.36 20.50 -1.39
C THR A 294 0.36 21.07 -0.38
N SER A 295 -0.88 21.24 -0.83
CA SER A 295 -2.02 21.26 0.06
C SER A 295 -3.01 20.30 -0.56
N PHE A 296 -3.34 19.19 0.09
CA PHE A 296 -4.34 18.27 -0.44
C PHE A 296 -5.77 18.67 -0.03
N ASN A 297 -5.91 19.66 0.87
CA ASN A 297 -7.20 20.17 1.37
C ASN A 297 -8.14 19.08 1.93
N GLY A 298 -7.57 17.97 2.41
CA GLY A 298 -8.35 16.81 2.87
C GLY A 298 -8.98 15.98 1.75
N GLU A 299 -8.73 16.33 0.48
CA GLU A 299 -9.23 15.62 -0.68
C GLU A 299 -8.45 14.32 -0.94
N GLU A 300 -9.15 13.33 -1.48
CA GLU A 300 -8.52 12.16 -2.06
C GLU A 300 -7.60 12.56 -3.22
N VAL A 301 -6.37 12.03 -3.23
CA VAL A 301 -5.38 12.28 -4.29
C VAL A 301 -5.08 11.00 -5.05
N PHE A 302 -4.91 11.12 -6.36
CA PHE A 302 -4.72 10.01 -7.27
C PHE A 302 -3.34 10.11 -7.93
N PRO A 303 -2.70 8.97 -8.26
CA PRO A 303 -1.63 8.95 -9.25
C PRO A 303 -2.11 9.63 -10.54
N PHE A 304 -1.25 10.43 -11.14
CA PHE A 304 -1.56 11.24 -12.31
C PHE A 304 -0.49 11.02 -13.37
N CYS A 305 -0.91 10.89 -14.62
CA CYS A 305 0.00 10.88 -15.77
C CYS A 305 -0.54 11.76 -16.89
N TYR A 306 0.37 12.50 -17.53
CA TYR A 306 0.21 13.11 -18.84
C TYR A 306 0.99 12.27 -19.85
N VAL A 307 0.35 11.89 -20.96
CA VAL A 307 0.89 10.96 -21.95
C VAL A 307 0.74 11.59 -23.34
N GLY A 308 1.78 12.27 -23.81
CA GLY A 308 1.79 12.91 -25.11
C GLY A 308 1.82 11.93 -26.29
N SER A 309 1.82 12.47 -27.50
CA SER A 309 1.90 11.69 -28.73
C SER A 309 3.11 10.75 -28.71
N THR A 310 2.91 9.53 -29.22
CA THR A 310 3.93 8.46 -29.32
C THR A 310 4.49 7.92 -28.00
N VAL A 311 3.87 8.26 -26.87
CA VAL A 311 4.31 7.82 -25.53
C VAL A 311 3.56 6.55 -25.08
N SER A 312 4.30 5.63 -24.48
CA SER A 312 3.83 4.52 -23.66
C SER A 312 4.50 4.55 -22.29
N LEU A 313 3.71 4.54 -21.22
CA LEU A 313 4.18 4.50 -19.83
C LEU A 313 3.84 3.16 -19.18
N HIS A 314 4.73 2.66 -18.31
CA HIS A 314 4.52 1.42 -17.56
C HIS A 314 4.65 1.63 -16.05
N LEU A 315 3.71 1.11 -15.26
CA LEU A 315 3.73 1.14 -13.80
C LEU A 315 4.48 -0.08 -13.25
N HIS A 316 5.51 0.16 -12.44
CA HIS A 316 6.19 -0.92 -11.72
C HIS A 316 5.41 -1.34 -10.46
N PRO A 317 5.41 -2.63 -10.10
CA PRO A 317 4.68 -3.21 -8.97
C PRO A 317 5.23 -2.91 -7.57
#